data_AF-A0A9E5RFD7-F1
#
_entry.id   AF-A0A9E5RFD7-F1
#
_cell.length_a   1.000
_cell.length_b   1.000
_cell.length_c   1.000
_cell.angle_alpha   90.00
_cell.angle_beta   90.00
_cell.angle_gamma   90.00
#
_symmetry.space_group_name_H-M   'P 1'
#
loop_
_entity.id
_entity.type
_entity.pdbx_description
1 polymer ?
#
loop_
_entity_poly.entity_id
_entity_poly.type
_entity_poly.pdbx_seq_one_letter_code
_entity_poly.pdbx_strand_id
1 'polypeptide(L)'
;MSIKLNFNIDAGAIAEQFNSFKLEVEQDLNKAVANLAAITDAKVKEMASQELHTSRKDFMDSLGFEEVAPGVWVISVDESGLWVEEGIDANKDMKPGLLAENFKTSKEGHRYKAIPFDYGSPPSQQTPSTQVIVSYLKQQLKKEGVPFRKIERNTDGSPKVGKLHEFDFGNPRGTRGGPGKGNTPVLKNLSIYQSVTKTGNVRRDILTFRTVSSGPGSQGKWHHPGLEAKKFLDRALDWAMKEWEEKILPEVMEKWK
;
A
#
# COMPACT_ATOMS: atom_id res chain seq x y z
N MET A 1 -91.53 5.04 2.77
CA MET A 1 -90.38 4.10 2.76
C MET A 1 -89.10 4.91 2.80
N SER A 2 -88.20 4.63 3.75
CA SER A 2 -86.88 5.25 3.79
C SER A 2 -85.88 4.26 3.19
N ILE A 3 -85.21 4.65 2.11
CA ILE A 3 -84.08 3.92 1.54
C ILE A 3 -82.85 4.37 2.33
N LYS A 4 -82.20 3.43 3.03
CA LYS A 4 -80.90 3.68 3.68
C LYS A 4 -79.80 3.07 2.82
N LEU A 5 -78.84 3.91 2.44
CA LEU A 5 -77.57 3.50 1.84
C LEU A 5 -76.55 3.31 2.96
N ASN A 6 -76.02 2.10 3.09
CA ASN A 6 -74.92 1.81 4.00
C ASN A 6 -73.63 1.69 3.17
N PHE A 7 -72.61 2.44 3.55
CA PHE A 7 -71.25 2.29 3.02
C PHE A 7 -70.44 1.53 4.07
N ASN A 8 -69.86 0.40 3.67
CA ASN A 8 -68.91 -0.35 4.48
C ASN A 8 -67.55 -0.26 3.78
N ILE A 9 -66.58 0.41 4.42
CA ILE A 9 -65.21 0.50 3.93
C ILE A 9 -64.38 -0.47 4.77
N ASP A 10 -63.78 -1.46 4.12
CA ASP A 10 -62.87 -2.41 4.77
C ASP A 10 -61.48 -1.78 4.92
N ALA A 11 -61.30 -1.07 6.03
CA ALA A 11 -60.02 -0.47 6.38
C ALA A 11 -58.91 -1.52 6.63
N GLY A 12 -59.25 -2.77 6.93
CA GLY A 12 -58.29 -3.85 7.15
C GLY A 12 -57.61 -4.29 5.86
N ALA A 13 -58.41 -4.54 4.81
CA ALA A 13 -57.89 -4.87 3.48
C ALA A 13 -57.00 -3.76 2.90
N ILE A 14 -57.37 -2.49 3.14
CA ILE A 14 -56.55 -1.34 2.74
C ILE A 14 -55.21 -1.32 3.50
N ALA A 15 -55.22 -1.57 4.80
CA ALA A 15 -54.00 -1.61 5.61
C ALA A 15 -53.04 -2.76 5.19
N GLU A 16 -53.58 -3.92 4.85
CA GLU A 16 -52.79 -5.06 4.34
C GLU A 16 -52.10 -4.73 3.01
N GLN A 17 -52.81 -4.07 2.08
CA GLN A 17 -52.24 -3.61 0.82
C GLN A 17 -51.10 -2.59 1.01
N PHE A 18 -51.24 -1.67 1.98
CA PHE A 18 -50.15 -0.74 2.29
C PHE A 18 -48.93 -1.45 2.89
N ASN A 19 -49.13 -2.50 3.68
CA ASN A 19 -48.03 -3.29 4.23
C ASN A 19 -47.28 -4.09 3.16
N SER A 20 -48.00 -4.72 2.23
CA SER A 20 -47.34 -5.42 1.11
C SER A 20 -46.61 -4.43 0.20
N PHE A 21 -47.23 -3.30 -0.12
CA PHE A 21 -46.62 -2.22 -0.90
C PHE A 21 -45.31 -1.74 -0.26
N LYS A 22 -45.32 -1.45 1.04
CA LYS A 22 -44.11 -1.04 1.79
C LYS A 22 -42.98 -2.06 1.65
N LEU A 23 -43.31 -3.35 1.79
CA LEU A 23 -42.32 -4.43 1.79
C LEU A 23 -41.69 -4.61 0.41
N GLU A 24 -42.48 -4.47 -0.67
CA GLU A 24 -41.95 -4.56 -2.04
C GLU A 24 -41.07 -3.34 -2.39
N VAL A 25 -41.48 -2.13 -1.97
CA VAL A 25 -40.66 -0.91 -2.14
C VAL A 25 -39.34 -1.05 -1.40
N GLU A 26 -39.37 -1.55 -0.15
CA GLU A 26 -38.16 -1.78 0.66
C GLU A 26 -37.22 -2.80 -0.01
N GLN A 27 -37.76 -3.88 -0.57
CA GLN A 27 -36.96 -4.86 -1.30
C GLN A 27 -36.27 -4.27 -2.54
N ASP A 28 -36.98 -3.45 -3.31
CA ASP A 28 -36.41 -2.84 -4.50
C ASP A 28 -35.38 -1.77 -4.17
N LEU A 29 -35.61 -0.97 -3.12
CA LEU A 29 -34.61 -0.04 -2.60
C LEU A 29 -33.36 -0.77 -2.12
N ASN A 30 -33.52 -1.87 -1.37
CA ASN A 30 -32.37 -2.66 -0.90
C ASN A 30 -31.54 -3.24 -2.06
N LYS A 31 -32.19 -3.72 -3.12
CA LYS A 31 -31.50 -4.16 -4.34
C LYS A 31 -30.77 -3.03 -5.04
N ALA A 32 -31.41 -1.85 -5.12
CA ALA A 32 -30.82 -0.68 -5.74
C ALA A 32 -29.60 -0.17 -4.96
N VAL A 33 -29.68 -0.16 -3.62
CA VAL A 33 -28.55 0.16 -2.73
C VAL A 33 -27.43 -0.87 -2.87
N ALA A 34 -27.74 -2.16 -2.90
CA ALA A 34 -26.73 -3.21 -3.12
C ALA A 34 -26.02 -3.04 -4.48
N ASN A 35 -26.76 -2.71 -5.53
CA ASN A 35 -26.19 -2.42 -6.85
C ASN A 35 -25.31 -1.17 -6.82
N LEU A 36 -25.79 -0.08 -6.21
CA LEU A 36 -25.02 1.15 -6.03
C LEU A 36 -23.71 0.89 -5.27
N ALA A 37 -23.77 0.10 -4.20
CA ALA A 37 -22.60 -0.25 -3.42
C ALA A 37 -21.57 -1.04 -4.26
N ALA A 38 -22.03 -2.03 -5.03
CA ALA A 38 -21.17 -2.81 -5.91
C ALA A 38 -20.50 -1.96 -7.01
N ILE A 39 -21.24 -1.06 -7.66
CA ILE A 39 -20.65 -0.16 -8.68
C ILE A 39 -19.72 0.89 -8.04
N THR A 40 -19.97 1.28 -6.79
CA THR A 40 -19.09 2.21 -6.05
C THR A 40 -17.77 1.54 -5.70
N ASP A 41 -17.79 0.30 -5.20
CA ASP A 41 -16.57 -0.50 -4.99
C ASP A 41 -15.79 -0.67 -6.30
N ALA A 42 -16.48 -0.98 -7.40
CA ALA A 42 -15.86 -1.05 -8.72
C ALA A 42 -15.25 0.30 -9.14
N LYS A 43 -15.91 1.43 -8.80
CA LYS A 43 -15.40 2.78 -9.10
C LYS A 43 -14.12 3.10 -8.33
N VAL A 44 -14.04 2.74 -7.05
CA VAL A 44 -12.80 2.86 -6.25
C VAL A 44 -11.66 2.08 -6.92
N LYS A 45 -11.93 0.82 -7.31
CA LYS A 45 -10.95 -0.05 -7.99
C LYS A 45 -10.53 0.50 -9.36
N GLU A 46 -11.45 1.13 -10.09
CA GLU A 46 -11.14 1.80 -11.35
C GLU A 46 -10.16 2.96 -11.13
N MET A 47 -10.49 3.88 -10.22
CA MET A 47 -9.66 5.06 -9.92
C MET A 47 -8.28 4.66 -9.41
N ALA A 48 -8.21 3.73 -8.48
CA ALA A 48 -6.95 3.22 -7.97
C ALA A 48 -6.12 2.51 -9.06
N SER A 49 -6.75 1.82 -10.01
CA SER A 49 -6.03 1.20 -11.13
C SER A 49 -5.44 2.21 -12.12
N GLN A 50 -6.11 3.35 -12.29
CA GLN A 50 -5.66 4.43 -13.18
C GLN A 50 -4.55 5.27 -12.55
N GLU A 51 -4.66 5.56 -11.26
CA GLU A 51 -3.79 6.53 -10.58
C GLU A 51 -2.64 5.90 -9.79
N LEU A 52 -2.75 4.63 -9.38
CA LEU A 52 -1.70 3.94 -8.65
C LEU A 52 -0.86 3.08 -9.59
N HIS A 53 0.46 3.15 -9.40
CA HIS A 53 1.42 2.29 -10.08
C HIS A 53 1.92 1.21 -9.13
N THR A 54 3.02 1.47 -8.42
CA THR A 54 3.67 0.49 -7.56
C THR A 54 2.86 0.12 -6.32
N SER A 55 2.02 1.03 -5.83
CA SER A 55 1.18 0.84 -4.63
C SER A 55 -0.20 0.27 -4.93
N ARG A 56 -0.53 0.04 -6.21
CA ARG A 56 -1.86 -0.42 -6.61
C ARG A 56 -2.22 -1.74 -5.92
N LYS A 57 -1.30 -2.71 -5.94
CA LYS A 57 -1.57 -4.03 -5.37
C LYS A 57 -1.87 -3.93 -3.87
N ASP A 58 -1.00 -3.25 -3.13
CA ASP A 58 -1.15 -3.11 -1.68
C ASP A 58 -2.48 -2.42 -1.32
N PHE A 59 -2.87 -1.39 -2.08
CA PHE A 59 -4.16 -0.73 -1.89
C PHE A 59 -5.34 -1.65 -2.22
N MET A 60 -5.31 -2.38 -3.34
CA MET A 60 -6.39 -3.30 -3.71
C MET A 60 -6.56 -4.44 -2.70
N ASP A 61 -5.44 -4.95 -2.18
CA ASP A 61 -5.44 -6.01 -1.18
C ASP A 61 -6.01 -5.52 0.18
N SER A 62 -5.97 -4.20 0.44
CA SER A 62 -6.51 -3.56 1.64
C SER A 62 -7.99 -3.17 1.57
N LEU A 63 -8.61 -3.25 0.38
CA LEU A 63 -10.01 -2.86 0.18
C LEU A 63 -10.96 -3.93 0.71
N GLY A 64 -11.87 -3.52 1.60
CA GLY A 64 -12.97 -4.32 2.12
C GLY A 64 -14.31 -3.92 1.48
N PHE A 65 -15.16 -4.91 1.25
CA PHE A 65 -16.54 -4.71 0.78
C PHE A 65 -17.46 -5.75 1.44
N GLU A 66 -18.39 -5.28 2.26
CA GLU A 66 -19.30 -6.16 3.02
C GLU A 66 -20.67 -5.52 3.27
N GLU A 67 -21.70 -6.37 3.44
CA GLU A 67 -23.01 -5.97 3.94
C GLU A 67 -23.05 -6.17 5.46
N VAL A 68 -23.17 -5.09 6.22
CA VAL A 68 -23.14 -5.14 7.70
C VAL A 68 -24.53 -5.27 8.32
N ALA A 69 -25.56 -4.90 7.56
CA ALA A 69 -26.98 -5.08 7.88
C ALA A 69 -27.78 -5.03 6.57
N PRO A 70 -29.04 -5.52 6.53
CA PRO A 70 -29.87 -5.46 5.33
C PRO A 70 -29.92 -4.04 4.74
N GLY A 71 -29.43 -3.89 3.50
CA GLY A 71 -29.40 -2.60 2.81
C GLY A 71 -28.30 -1.64 3.29
N VAL A 72 -27.37 -2.08 4.14
CA VAL A 72 -26.24 -1.29 4.63
C VAL A 72 -24.94 -1.95 4.20
N TRP A 73 -24.29 -1.33 3.21
CA TRP A 73 -23.03 -1.80 2.65
C TRP A 73 -21.88 -0.88 3.08
N VAL A 74 -20.74 -1.48 3.39
CA VAL A 74 -19.53 -0.79 3.80
C VAL A 74 -18.42 -1.09 2.80
N ILE A 75 -17.83 -0.03 2.26
CA ILE A 75 -16.57 -0.07 1.50
C ILE A 75 -15.52 0.55 2.43
N SER A 76 -14.45 -0.17 2.70
CA SER A 76 -13.42 0.24 3.66
C SER A 76 -12.02 -0.01 3.13
N VAL A 77 -11.04 0.64 3.75
CA VAL A 77 -9.61 0.42 3.53
C VAL A 77 -9.00 0.10 4.89
N ASP A 78 -8.29 -1.01 4.98
CA ASP A 78 -7.59 -1.38 6.21
C ASP A 78 -6.36 -0.47 6.49
N GLU A 79 -5.75 -0.63 7.68
CA GLU A 79 -4.60 0.17 8.10
C GLU A 79 -3.40 0.07 7.14
N SER A 80 -3.24 -1.06 6.44
CA SER A 80 -2.13 -1.29 5.52
C SER A 80 -2.24 -0.48 4.22
N GLY A 81 -3.46 -0.09 3.83
CA GLY A 81 -3.73 0.78 2.68
C GLY A 81 -4.02 2.24 3.02
N LEU A 82 -4.27 2.57 4.29
CA LEU A 82 -4.76 3.88 4.73
C LEU A 82 -3.87 5.05 4.30
N TRP A 83 -2.57 4.83 4.19
CA TRP A 83 -1.60 5.85 3.75
C TRP A 83 -1.84 6.34 2.30
N VAL A 84 -2.58 5.59 1.48
CA VAL A 84 -3.02 6.02 0.14
C VAL A 84 -4.20 6.99 0.25
N GLU A 85 -5.17 6.71 1.12
CA GLU A 85 -6.34 7.57 1.33
C GLU A 85 -5.97 8.85 2.06
N GLU A 86 -5.17 8.76 3.13
CA GLU A 86 -4.82 9.90 3.99
C GLU A 86 -3.52 10.60 3.59
N GLY A 87 -2.73 9.98 2.72
CA GLY A 87 -1.41 10.46 2.38
C GLY A 87 -0.43 10.35 3.54
N ILE A 88 0.73 10.98 3.36
CA ILE A 88 1.79 11.06 4.36
C ILE A 88 2.33 12.48 4.35
N ASP A 89 2.39 13.13 5.51
CA ASP A 89 2.95 14.48 5.60
C ASP A 89 4.38 14.55 5.06
N ALA A 90 4.63 15.60 4.29
CA ALA A 90 5.99 15.94 3.90
C ALA A 90 6.81 16.24 5.15
N ASN A 91 8.04 15.72 5.17
CA ASN A 91 8.95 15.77 6.30
C ASN A 91 8.52 14.99 7.55
N LYS A 92 7.54 14.07 7.49
CA LYS A 92 7.23 13.18 8.61
C LYS A 92 8.46 12.40 9.05
N ASP A 93 8.81 12.48 10.34
CA ASP A 93 9.98 11.79 10.89
C ASP A 93 9.73 10.28 10.96
N MET A 94 10.53 9.50 10.22
CA MET A 94 10.42 8.05 10.17
C MET A 94 11.20 7.36 11.30
N LYS A 95 12.05 8.10 12.04
CA LYS A 95 12.90 7.53 13.09
C LYS A 95 12.13 6.76 14.17
N PRO A 96 10.97 7.23 14.68
CA PRO A 96 10.22 6.49 15.69
C PRO A 96 9.84 5.08 15.25
N GLY A 97 9.32 4.92 14.02
CA GLY A 97 8.98 3.60 13.48
C GLY A 97 10.22 2.74 13.20
N LEU A 98 11.27 3.32 12.60
CA LEU A 98 12.51 2.59 12.31
C LEU A 98 13.25 2.12 13.57
N LEU A 99 13.09 2.82 14.70
CA LEU A 99 13.71 2.55 15.99
C LEU A 99 12.74 1.93 17.02
N ALA A 100 11.56 1.48 16.59
CA ALA A 100 10.60 0.81 17.48
C ALA A 100 11.16 -0.51 18.03
N GLU A 101 11.79 -1.30 17.17
CA GLU A 101 12.26 -2.65 17.50
C GLU A 101 13.69 -2.93 17.01
N ASN A 102 14.37 -3.83 17.71
CA ASN A 102 15.71 -4.32 17.37
C ASN A 102 16.75 -3.19 17.24
N PHE A 103 16.60 -2.12 18.02
CA PHE A 103 17.59 -1.05 18.13
C PHE A 103 18.68 -1.43 19.14
N LYS A 104 19.83 -0.79 19.01
CA LYS A 104 20.92 -0.80 19.98
C LYS A 104 21.01 0.56 20.66
N THR A 105 21.61 0.60 21.84
CA THR A 105 21.86 1.84 22.59
C THR A 105 23.33 2.21 22.51
N SER A 106 23.66 3.45 22.16
CA SER A 106 25.03 3.96 22.13
C SER A 106 25.58 4.14 23.55
N LYS A 107 26.90 4.36 23.67
CA LYS A 107 27.51 4.73 24.96
C LYS A 107 26.89 6.00 25.57
N GLU A 108 26.49 6.93 24.72
CA GLU A 108 25.81 8.20 25.06
C GLU A 108 24.29 8.05 25.30
N GLY A 109 23.73 6.83 25.22
CA GLY A 109 22.32 6.57 25.51
C GLY A 109 21.36 6.72 24.32
N HIS A 110 21.86 6.97 23.10
CA HIS A 110 21.00 7.13 21.91
C HIS A 110 20.62 5.78 21.29
N ARG A 111 19.36 5.65 20.85
CA ARG A 111 18.93 4.48 20.09
C ARG A 111 19.47 4.56 18.66
N TYR A 112 19.91 3.44 18.11
CA TYR A 112 20.35 3.35 16.71
C TYR A 112 20.13 1.96 16.13
N LYS A 113 20.01 1.88 14.81
CA LYS A 113 19.83 0.62 14.07
C LYS A 113 20.51 0.72 12.71
N ALA A 114 21.21 -0.34 12.32
CA ALA A 114 21.72 -0.47 10.95
C ALA A 114 20.64 -1.11 10.08
N ILE A 115 20.29 -0.44 8.99
CA ILE A 115 19.31 -0.89 8.01
C ILE A 115 20.10 -1.40 6.80
N PRO A 116 20.08 -2.72 6.53
CA PRO A 116 20.69 -3.28 5.33
C PRO A 116 19.79 -3.03 4.11
N PHE A 117 20.41 -2.65 3.00
CA PHE A 117 19.79 -2.60 1.67
C PHE A 117 20.46 -3.67 0.82
N ASP A 118 19.71 -4.71 0.48
CA ASP A 118 20.18 -5.86 -0.29
C ASP A 118 19.93 -5.66 -1.80
N TYR A 119 20.95 -5.95 -2.58
CA TYR A 119 20.94 -5.88 -4.04
C TYR A 119 21.11 -7.25 -4.71
N GLY A 120 21.19 -8.33 -3.93
CA GLY A 120 21.40 -9.71 -4.40
C GLY A 120 20.13 -10.41 -4.89
N SER A 121 18.94 -9.92 -4.55
CA SER A 121 17.66 -10.56 -4.83
C SER A 121 17.44 -10.88 -6.32
N PRO A 122 16.68 -11.93 -6.68
CA PRO A 122 16.29 -12.21 -8.07
C PRO A 122 15.51 -11.03 -8.69
N PRO A 123 15.63 -10.78 -10.02
CA PRO A 123 14.92 -9.69 -10.69
C PRO A 123 13.40 -9.69 -10.47
N SER A 124 12.79 -10.87 -10.36
CA SER A 124 11.35 -11.04 -10.08
C SER A 124 10.90 -10.53 -8.71
N GLN A 125 11.85 -10.33 -7.78
CA GLN A 125 11.60 -9.82 -6.43
C GLN A 125 12.09 -8.37 -6.25
N GLN A 126 12.58 -7.74 -7.31
CA GLN A 126 13.10 -6.37 -7.27
C GLN A 126 12.04 -5.37 -7.73
N THR A 127 11.87 -4.30 -6.98
CA THR A 127 11.09 -3.13 -7.43
C THR A 127 11.76 -2.47 -8.64
N PRO A 128 11.02 -1.74 -9.50
CA PRO A 128 11.61 -1.03 -10.63
C PRO A 128 12.78 -0.10 -10.25
N SER A 129 12.68 0.60 -9.12
CA SER A 129 13.77 1.44 -8.60
C SER A 129 15.01 0.64 -8.21
N THR A 130 14.82 -0.53 -7.61
CA THR A 130 15.92 -1.45 -7.25
C THR A 130 16.61 -1.98 -8.51
N GLN A 131 15.86 -2.29 -9.56
CA GLN A 131 16.42 -2.79 -10.82
C GLN A 131 17.36 -1.76 -11.49
N VAL A 132 17.03 -0.47 -11.43
CA VAL A 132 17.91 0.61 -11.91
C VAL A 132 19.23 0.63 -11.13
N ILE A 133 19.16 0.54 -9.80
CA ILE A 133 20.35 0.51 -8.92
C ILE A 133 21.20 -0.73 -9.22
N VAL A 134 20.59 -1.90 -9.30
CA VAL A 134 21.28 -3.19 -9.57
C VAL A 134 21.93 -3.18 -10.95
N SER A 135 21.29 -2.59 -11.95
CA SER A 135 21.85 -2.48 -13.31
C SER A 135 23.10 -1.60 -13.33
N TYR A 136 23.05 -0.43 -12.67
CA TYR A 136 24.21 0.43 -12.50
C TYR A 136 25.34 -0.26 -11.72
N LEU A 137 24.98 -0.95 -10.62
CA LEU A 137 25.92 -1.69 -9.81
C LEU A 137 26.64 -2.80 -10.59
N LYS A 138 25.93 -3.57 -11.42
CA LYS A 138 26.53 -4.59 -12.29
C LYS A 138 27.55 -3.98 -13.26
N GLN A 139 27.26 -2.80 -13.81
CA GLN A 139 28.20 -2.11 -14.69
C GLN A 139 29.46 -1.68 -13.96
N GLN A 140 29.33 -1.12 -12.75
CA GLN A 140 30.49 -0.69 -11.95
C GLN A 140 31.34 -1.87 -11.49
N LEU A 141 30.73 -2.93 -10.94
CA LEU A 141 31.49 -4.12 -10.55
C LEU A 141 32.20 -4.79 -11.73
N LYS A 142 31.60 -4.78 -12.92
CA LYS A 142 32.27 -5.27 -14.14
C LYS A 142 33.54 -4.47 -14.46
N LYS A 143 33.54 -3.14 -14.27
CA LYS A 143 34.73 -2.30 -14.45
C LYS A 143 35.82 -2.60 -13.43
N GLU A 144 35.40 -2.88 -12.19
CA GLU A 144 36.31 -3.31 -11.10
C GLU A 144 36.75 -4.79 -11.22
N GLY A 145 36.31 -5.52 -12.25
CA GLY A 145 36.61 -6.95 -12.42
C GLY A 145 35.97 -7.85 -11.36
N VAL A 146 35.02 -7.35 -10.58
CA VAL A 146 34.36 -8.09 -9.51
C VAL A 146 33.09 -8.78 -10.03
N PRO A 147 32.94 -10.10 -9.83
CA PRO A 147 31.74 -10.79 -10.26
C PRO A 147 30.55 -10.41 -9.36
N PHE A 148 29.39 -10.18 -9.96
CA PHE A 148 28.17 -9.84 -9.23
C PHE A 148 27.65 -11.02 -8.40
N ARG A 149 27.53 -12.22 -9.00
CA ARG A 149 26.95 -13.42 -8.34
C ARG A 149 27.92 -14.56 -8.07
N LYS A 150 29.09 -14.58 -8.73
CA LYS A 150 30.02 -15.72 -8.63
C LYS A 150 30.65 -15.76 -7.24
N ILE A 151 30.73 -16.96 -6.66
CA ILE A 151 31.46 -17.23 -5.42
C ILE A 151 32.96 -17.12 -5.69
N GLU A 152 33.63 -16.28 -4.90
CA GLU A 152 35.08 -16.17 -4.89
C GLU A 152 35.68 -17.22 -3.96
N ARG A 153 36.77 -17.84 -4.41
CA ARG A 153 37.44 -18.95 -3.73
C ARG A 153 38.90 -18.60 -3.47
N ASN A 154 39.47 -19.24 -2.45
CA ASN A 154 40.91 -19.26 -2.19
C ASN A 154 41.63 -20.14 -3.22
N THR A 155 42.96 -20.13 -3.18
CA THR A 155 43.80 -20.95 -4.06
C THR A 155 43.58 -22.46 -3.88
N ASP A 156 43.20 -22.88 -2.68
CA ASP A 156 42.83 -24.26 -2.33
C ASP A 156 41.42 -24.67 -2.79
N GLY A 157 40.67 -23.77 -3.43
CA GLY A 157 39.30 -24.00 -3.88
C GLY A 157 38.23 -23.81 -2.80
N SER A 158 38.60 -23.55 -1.54
CA SER A 158 37.64 -23.22 -0.47
C SER A 158 36.97 -21.86 -0.73
N PRO A 159 35.70 -21.66 -0.36
CA PRO A 159 35.05 -20.36 -0.53
C PRO A 159 35.69 -19.32 0.40
N LYS A 160 35.93 -18.11 -0.12
CA LYS A 160 36.26 -16.97 0.75
C LYS A 160 35.06 -16.64 1.63
N VAL A 161 35.32 -16.29 2.88
CA VAL A 161 34.30 -15.96 3.90
C VAL A 161 34.63 -14.61 4.53
N GLY A 162 33.61 -13.82 4.83
CA GLY A 162 33.72 -12.48 5.40
C GLY A 162 33.48 -11.38 4.37
N LYS A 163 34.00 -10.18 4.65
CA LYS A 163 33.94 -9.04 3.75
C LYS A 163 34.98 -9.23 2.64
N LEU A 164 34.54 -9.24 1.39
CA LEU A 164 35.39 -9.46 0.23
C LEU A 164 35.78 -8.17 -0.45
N HIS A 165 34.81 -7.26 -0.62
CA HIS A 165 35.02 -6.00 -1.32
C HIS A 165 34.25 -4.87 -0.64
N GLU A 166 34.76 -3.65 -0.79
CA GLU A 166 34.12 -2.41 -0.37
C GLU A 166 34.27 -1.35 -1.48
N PHE A 167 33.19 -0.65 -1.79
CA PHE A 167 33.16 0.36 -2.85
C PHE A 167 32.29 1.56 -2.49
N ASP A 168 32.62 2.69 -3.13
CA ASP A 168 31.81 3.91 -3.13
C ASP A 168 31.43 4.30 -4.55
N PHE A 169 30.32 3.74 -5.06
CA PHE A 169 29.87 4.00 -6.44
C PHE A 169 28.90 5.18 -6.59
N GLY A 170 28.57 5.85 -5.48
CA GLY A 170 27.68 7.01 -5.47
C GLY A 170 26.22 6.65 -5.81
N ASN A 171 25.60 7.47 -6.66
CA ASN A 171 24.22 7.27 -7.14
C ASN A 171 24.22 6.94 -8.63
N PRO A 172 23.34 6.04 -9.10
CA PRO A 172 22.94 6.02 -10.50
C PRO A 172 22.44 7.41 -10.95
N ARG A 173 22.64 7.76 -12.23
CA ARG A 173 22.06 9.00 -12.78
C ARG A 173 20.53 8.97 -12.66
N GLY A 174 19.95 10.06 -12.16
CA GLY A 174 18.50 10.22 -12.02
C GLY A 174 17.87 9.58 -10.78
N THR A 175 18.61 8.80 -9.98
CA THR A 175 18.10 8.34 -8.67
C THR A 175 18.34 9.42 -7.63
N ARG A 176 17.27 9.92 -7.01
CA ARG A 176 17.38 10.70 -5.76
C ARG A 176 17.94 9.78 -4.67
N GLY A 177 18.73 10.34 -3.75
CA GLY A 177 19.32 9.60 -2.62
C GLY A 177 18.28 8.77 -1.87
N GLY A 178 18.73 7.76 -1.11
CA GLY A 178 17.86 6.79 -0.42
C GLY A 178 16.77 7.42 0.47
N PRO A 179 15.88 6.61 1.08
CA PRO A 179 14.62 7.08 1.66
C PRO A 179 14.74 8.37 2.51
N GLY A 180 14.05 9.42 2.06
CA GLY A 180 13.97 10.73 2.69
C GLY A 180 15.09 11.72 2.33
N LYS A 181 15.26 12.78 3.14
CA LYS A 181 16.42 13.72 3.07
C LYS A 181 17.75 13.07 3.55
N GLY A 182 17.93 11.78 3.28
CA GLY A 182 19.17 11.08 3.55
C GLY A 182 20.21 11.48 2.52
N ASN A 183 20.97 12.54 2.78
CA ASN A 183 22.06 13.09 1.96
C ASN A 183 23.26 12.13 1.77
N THR A 184 23.02 10.83 1.69
CA THR A 184 24.01 9.78 1.51
C THR A 184 23.74 9.09 0.18
N PRO A 185 24.72 9.04 -0.74
CA PRO A 185 24.57 8.29 -1.98
C PRO A 185 24.14 6.85 -1.73
N VAL A 186 23.27 6.28 -2.58
CA VAL A 186 22.63 4.96 -2.47
C VAL A 186 23.66 3.83 -2.42
N LEU A 187 24.78 3.94 -3.12
CA LEU A 187 25.85 2.93 -3.11
C LEU A 187 27.10 3.39 -2.34
N LYS A 188 26.94 4.30 -1.36
CA LYS A 188 28.01 4.61 -0.40
C LYS A 188 28.25 3.43 0.54
N ASN A 189 29.51 3.09 0.76
CA ASN A 189 30.01 1.98 1.56
C ASN A 189 29.37 0.65 1.16
N LEU A 190 29.21 0.42 -0.14
CA LEU A 190 28.77 -0.86 -0.67
C LEU A 190 29.75 -1.92 -0.22
N SER A 191 29.26 -2.96 0.45
CA SER A 191 30.07 -4.05 0.95
C SER A 191 29.57 -5.37 0.38
N ILE A 192 30.51 -6.18 -0.11
CA ILE A 192 30.23 -7.52 -0.61
C ILE A 192 30.73 -8.53 0.40
N TYR A 193 29.84 -9.39 0.87
CA TYR A 193 30.14 -10.45 1.83
C TYR A 193 29.94 -11.82 1.21
N GLN A 194 30.71 -12.80 1.69
CA GLN A 194 30.41 -14.21 1.51
C GLN A 194 30.34 -14.90 2.86
N SER A 195 29.32 -15.73 3.06
CA SER A 195 29.13 -16.51 4.27
C SER A 195 28.74 -17.95 3.93
N VAL A 196 29.09 -18.88 4.82
CA VAL A 196 28.62 -20.26 4.74
C VAL A 196 27.35 -20.35 5.59
N THR A 197 26.25 -20.79 4.99
CA THR A 197 24.98 -20.98 5.69
C THR A 197 25.08 -22.18 6.64
N LYS A 198 24.12 -22.30 7.56
CA LYS A 198 24.02 -23.47 8.45
C LYS A 198 23.92 -24.81 7.69
N THR A 199 23.44 -24.78 6.45
CA THR A 199 23.31 -25.95 5.57
C THR A 199 24.59 -26.23 4.75
N GLY A 200 25.66 -25.47 4.94
CA GLY A 200 26.91 -25.60 4.19
C GLY A 200 26.93 -24.90 2.82
N ASN A 201 25.84 -24.25 2.42
CA ASN A 201 25.79 -23.51 1.16
C ASN A 201 26.54 -22.18 1.29
N VAL A 202 27.19 -21.72 0.22
CA VAL A 202 27.86 -20.41 0.22
C VAL A 202 26.88 -19.36 -0.29
N ARG A 203 26.61 -18.36 0.54
CA ARG A 203 25.79 -17.19 0.23
C ARG A 203 26.71 -16.00 -0.05
N ARG A 204 26.37 -15.21 -1.08
CA ARG A 204 27.03 -13.93 -1.39
C ARG A 204 26.01 -12.82 -1.26
N ASP A 205 26.32 -11.83 -0.44
CA ASP A 205 25.46 -10.69 -0.16
C ASP A 205 26.13 -9.42 -0.67
N ILE A 206 25.35 -8.58 -1.36
CA ILE A 206 25.80 -7.28 -1.83
C ILE A 206 24.93 -6.24 -1.16
N LEU A 207 25.49 -5.56 -0.17
CA LEU A 207 24.73 -4.77 0.80
C LEU A 207 25.27 -3.35 0.87
N THR A 208 24.39 -2.39 1.09
CA THR A 208 24.78 -1.15 1.76
C THR A 208 24.09 -1.08 3.11
N PHE A 209 24.73 -0.40 4.06
CA PHE A 209 24.15 -0.18 5.38
C PHE A 209 23.89 1.31 5.58
N ARG A 210 22.72 1.62 6.15
CA ARG A 210 22.39 2.97 6.60
C ARG A 210 22.03 2.93 8.07
N THR A 211 22.67 3.80 8.85
CA THR A 211 22.39 3.89 10.28
C THR A 211 21.30 4.93 10.51
N VAL A 212 20.21 4.50 11.13
CA VAL A 212 19.23 5.39 11.75
C VAL A 212 19.58 5.54 13.23
N SER A 213 19.50 6.75 13.76
CA SER A 213 19.77 7.03 15.18
C SER A 213 18.84 8.13 15.70
N SER A 214 18.51 8.08 16.99
CA SER A 214 17.84 9.19 17.68
C SER A 214 18.81 10.32 18.07
N GLY A 215 20.12 10.12 17.92
CA GLY A 215 21.15 11.11 18.24
C GLY A 215 21.52 12.04 17.07
N PRO A 216 22.48 12.97 17.28
CA PRO A 216 22.84 14.03 16.33
C PRO A 216 23.23 13.53 14.93
N GLY A 217 23.84 12.33 14.82
CA GLY A 217 24.28 11.77 13.53
C GLY A 217 23.17 11.52 12.50
N SER A 218 21.91 11.53 12.94
CA SER A 218 20.71 11.40 12.08
C SER A 218 19.81 12.64 12.08
N GLN A 219 20.28 13.77 12.62
CA GLN A 219 19.56 15.04 12.55
C GLN A 219 19.32 15.43 11.08
N GLY A 220 18.09 15.84 10.76
CA GLY A 220 17.68 16.20 9.39
C GLY A 220 17.59 15.04 8.38
N LYS A 221 17.84 13.78 8.79
CA LYS A 221 17.74 12.58 7.94
C LYS A 221 16.49 11.77 8.28
N TRP A 222 16.10 10.84 7.40
CA TRP A 222 14.97 9.92 7.62
C TRP A 222 13.61 10.62 7.72
N HIS A 223 13.40 11.66 6.93
CA HIS A 223 12.10 12.33 6.83
C HIS A 223 11.42 11.91 5.54
N HIS A 224 10.15 11.50 5.61
CA HIS A 224 9.39 11.08 4.43
C HIS A 224 9.26 12.26 3.44
N PRO A 225 9.37 12.03 2.11
CA PRO A 225 9.20 13.10 1.11
C PRO A 225 7.77 13.66 1.05
N GLY A 226 6.84 13.00 1.73
CA GLY A 226 5.40 13.25 1.62
C GLY A 226 4.76 12.35 0.58
N LEU A 227 3.47 12.12 0.74
CA LEU A 227 2.60 11.50 -0.24
C LEU A 227 1.26 12.20 -0.18
N GLU A 228 0.75 12.59 -1.34
CA GLU A 228 -0.56 13.20 -1.44
C GLU A 228 -1.66 12.15 -1.23
N ALA A 229 -2.64 12.53 -0.43
CA ALA A 229 -3.86 11.78 -0.19
C ALA A 229 -4.65 11.61 -1.50
N LYS A 230 -5.03 10.37 -1.84
CA LYS A 230 -5.79 10.09 -3.08
C LYS A 230 -7.30 10.17 -2.89
N LYS A 231 -7.77 9.96 -1.66
CA LYS A 231 -9.18 10.11 -1.26
C LYS A 231 -10.13 9.37 -2.20
N PHE A 232 -9.80 8.13 -2.58
CA PHE A 232 -10.62 7.37 -3.53
C PHE A 232 -11.99 7.02 -2.94
N LEU A 233 -12.08 6.76 -1.63
CA LEU A 233 -13.35 6.49 -0.97
C LEU A 233 -14.27 7.72 -0.99
N ASP A 234 -13.76 8.88 -0.59
CA ASP A 234 -14.53 10.13 -0.58
C ASP A 234 -15.01 10.50 -1.99
N ARG A 235 -14.10 10.39 -2.99
CA ARG A 235 -14.44 10.67 -4.39
C ARG A 235 -15.45 9.67 -4.95
N ALA A 236 -15.37 8.40 -4.56
CA ALA A 236 -16.34 7.39 -4.97
C ALA A 236 -17.70 7.62 -4.30
N LEU A 237 -17.73 8.06 -3.05
CA LEU A 237 -18.96 8.42 -2.34
C LEU A 237 -19.64 9.62 -3.01
N ASP A 238 -18.89 10.68 -3.33
CA ASP A 238 -19.43 11.84 -4.05
C ASP A 238 -20.01 11.45 -5.42
N TRP A 239 -19.36 10.51 -6.12
CA TRP A 239 -19.87 9.96 -7.37
C TRP A 239 -21.13 9.11 -7.16
N ALA A 240 -21.14 8.25 -6.14
CA ALA A 240 -22.24 7.36 -5.82
C ALA A 240 -23.51 8.13 -5.44
N MET A 241 -23.38 9.21 -4.67
CA MET A 241 -24.50 10.09 -4.31
C MET A 241 -25.16 10.70 -5.54
N LYS A 242 -24.36 11.17 -6.51
CA LYS A 242 -24.89 11.68 -7.77
C LYS A 242 -25.58 10.60 -8.59
N GLU A 243 -24.96 9.43 -8.69
CA GLU A 243 -25.55 8.29 -9.42
C GLU A 243 -26.89 7.84 -8.80
N TRP A 244 -26.99 7.88 -7.47
CA TRP A 244 -28.22 7.60 -6.75
C TRP A 244 -29.32 8.60 -7.07
N GLU A 245 -29.04 9.90 -6.88
CA GLU A 245 -30.05 10.96 -7.03
C GLU A 245 -30.50 11.15 -8.48
N GLU A 246 -29.57 11.07 -9.43
CA GLU A 246 -29.84 11.42 -10.83
C GLU A 246 -30.35 10.25 -11.67
N LYS A 247 -30.06 9.00 -11.28
CA LYS A 247 -30.38 7.82 -12.11
C LYS A 247 -31.10 6.71 -11.33
N ILE A 248 -30.46 6.15 -10.31
CA ILE A 248 -30.95 4.92 -9.68
C ILE A 248 -32.26 5.16 -8.94
N LEU A 249 -32.35 6.20 -8.10
CA LEU A 249 -33.57 6.49 -7.35
C LEU A 249 -34.74 6.83 -8.30
N PRO A 250 -34.59 7.71 -9.32
CA PRO A 250 -35.63 7.92 -10.31
C PRO A 250 -36.13 6.63 -11.01
N GLU A 251 -35.23 5.75 -11.43
CA GLU A 251 -35.56 4.47 -12.09
C GLU A 251 -36.34 3.54 -11.16
N VAL A 252 -35.93 3.44 -9.89
CA VAL A 252 -36.66 2.65 -8.88
C VAL A 252 -38.04 3.24 -8.63
N MET A 253 -38.13 4.57 -8.49
CA MET A 253 -39.40 5.25 -8.22
C MET A 253 -40.37 5.20 -9.40
N GLU A 254 -39.88 5.12 -10.65
CA GLU A 254 -40.72 4.98 -11.84
C GLU A 254 -41.56 3.70 -11.82
N LYS A 255 -41.03 2.61 -11.25
CA LYS A 255 -41.79 1.37 -11.04
C LYS A 255 -43.02 1.55 -10.14
N TRP A 256 -43.01 2.56 -9.27
CA TRP A 256 -44.00 2.80 -8.23
C TRP A 256 -44.85 4.05 -8.46
N LYS A 257 -44.70 4.71 -9.62
CA LYS A 257 -45.59 5.78 -10.09
C LYS A 257 -46.84 5.20 -10.75
#